data_AF-A0A6L5I232-F1
#
_entry.id   AF-A0A6L5I232-F1
#
_cell.length_a   1.000
_cell.length_b   1.000
_cell.length_c   1.000
_cell.angle_alpha   90.00
_cell.angle_beta   90.00
_cell.angle_gamma   90.00
#
_symmetry.space_group_name_H-M   'P 1'
#
loop_
_entity.id
_entity.type
_entity.pdbx_description
1 polymer ?
#
loop_
_entity_poly.entity_id
_entity_poly.type
_entity_poly.pdbx_seq_one_letter_code
_entity_poly.pdbx_strand_id
1 'polypeptide(L)'
;MAVVVDLLGGDGIAVHGELPIWLRVYPSVEGRLPSFSVDDWRWIRLSSVQEVQPRRAIAMGEDPAKWQLMVNVVANGQVYHATQRLFLGASVEKPVERLLTLVSAAVSEEQRRRMQL
;
A
#
# COMPACT_ATOMS: atom_id res chain seq x y z
N MET A 1 -4.16 -8.10 -22.51
CA MET A 1 -4.71 -8.74 -21.29
C MET A 1 -3.96 -8.18 -20.11
N ALA A 2 -4.64 -7.51 -19.19
CA ALA A 2 -4.01 -6.87 -18.03
C ALA A 2 -3.75 -7.93 -16.95
N VAL A 3 -2.47 -8.25 -16.71
CA VAL A 3 -2.10 -9.13 -15.60
C VAL A 3 -2.32 -8.33 -14.30
N VAL A 4 -3.25 -8.77 -13.46
CA VAL A 4 -3.28 -8.41 -12.04
C VAL A 4 -2.18 -9.27 -11.41
N VAL A 5 -0.97 -8.71 -11.30
CA VAL A 5 0.23 -9.50 -10.96
C VAL A 5 0.19 -10.01 -9.52
N ASP A 6 -0.62 -9.40 -8.64
CA ASP A 6 -0.29 -9.45 -7.22
C ASP A 6 -1.49 -9.61 -6.29
N LEU A 7 -2.04 -10.83 -6.25
CA LEU A 7 -2.66 -11.35 -5.03
C LEU A 7 -1.77 -12.43 -4.38
N LEU A 8 -0.54 -12.63 -4.89
CA LEU A 8 0.31 -13.78 -4.60
C LEU A 8 1.06 -13.67 -3.26
N GLY A 9 1.26 -12.46 -2.72
CA GLY A 9 1.89 -12.25 -1.41
C GLY A 9 1.00 -12.51 -0.20
N GLY A 10 -0.31 -12.72 -0.40
CA GLY A 10 -1.28 -12.94 0.68
C GLY A 10 -1.59 -11.70 1.54
N ASP A 11 -0.91 -10.57 1.35
CA ASP A 11 -1.13 -9.33 2.09
C ASP A 11 -2.26 -8.43 1.50
N GLY A 12 -2.81 -8.79 0.34
CA GLY A 12 -3.88 -8.06 -0.32
C GLY A 12 -3.44 -6.79 -1.07
N ILE A 13 -2.13 -6.50 -1.13
CA ILE A 13 -1.56 -5.42 -1.96
C ILE A 13 -1.64 -5.86 -3.42
N ALA A 14 -2.39 -5.10 -4.22
CA ALA A 14 -2.52 -5.34 -5.65
C ALA A 14 -1.81 -4.26 -6.47
N VAL A 15 -1.01 -4.70 -7.44
CA VAL A 15 -0.30 -3.84 -8.39
C VAL A 15 -0.63 -4.19 -9.84
N HIS A 16 -0.41 -3.24 -10.75
CA HIS A 16 -0.67 -3.39 -12.18
C HIS A 16 0.44 -2.75 -13.04
N GLY A 17 0.73 -3.39 -14.18
CA GLY A 17 1.74 -3.00 -15.18
C GLY A 17 2.75 -4.13 -15.48
N GLU A 18 3.41 -4.10 -16.65
CA GLU A 18 4.48 -5.05 -17.01
C GLU A 18 5.68 -4.96 -16.05
N LEU A 19 6.00 -3.73 -15.65
CA LEU A 19 6.66 -3.42 -14.40
C LEU A 19 5.57 -2.87 -13.48
N PRO A 20 5.50 -3.22 -12.19
CA PRO A 20 4.51 -2.65 -11.28
C PRO A 20 4.62 -1.11 -11.26
N ILE A 21 3.66 -0.41 -11.89
CA ILE A 21 3.63 1.07 -11.96
C ILE A 21 2.46 1.61 -11.15
N TRP A 22 1.38 0.83 -11.05
CA TRP A 22 0.15 1.22 -10.38
C TRP A 22 -0.05 0.42 -9.11
N LEU A 23 -0.49 1.09 -8.06
CA LEU A 23 -0.91 0.51 -6.78
C LEU A 23 -2.41 0.73 -6.61
N ARG A 24 -3.14 -0.33 -6.29
CA ARG A 24 -4.54 -0.22 -5.90
C ARG A 24 -4.61 0.26 -4.46
N VAL A 25 -5.36 1.31 -4.23
CA VAL A 25 -5.54 1.90 -2.89
C VAL A 25 -6.99 2.20 -2.59
N TYR A 26 -7.29 2.29 -1.30
CA TYR A 26 -8.61 2.59 -0.77
C TYR A 26 -8.57 3.94 -0.03
N PRO A 27 -9.62 4.78 -0.11
CA PRO A 27 -9.70 6.02 0.65
C PRO A 27 -9.49 5.79 2.14
N SER A 28 -8.65 6.61 2.78
CA SER A 28 -8.51 6.64 4.23
C SER A 28 -9.49 7.67 4.80
N VAL A 29 -10.45 7.21 5.60
CA VAL A 29 -11.40 8.08 6.31
C VAL A 29 -11.10 7.99 7.79
N GLU A 30 -10.96 9.14 8.45
CA GLU A 30 -10.66 9.18 9.88
C GLU A 30 -11.71 8.43 10.70
N GLY A 31 -11.25 7.63 11.66
CA GLY A 31 -12.11 6.79 12.50
C GLY A 31 -12.72 5.59 11.79
N ARG A 32 -12.39 5.33 10.51
CA ARG A 32 -12.86 4.16 9.77
C ARG A 32 -11.75 3.16 9.50
N LEU A 33 -12.09 1.88 9.64
CA LEU A 33 -11.27 0.79 9.14
C LEU A 33 -11.38 0.74 7.60
N PRO A 34 -10.40 0.14 6.91
CA PRO A 34 -10.50 -0.12 5.48
C PRO A 34 -11.80 -0.87 5.17
N SER A 35 -12.70 -0.25 4.40
CA SER A 35 -13.99 -0.86 4.09
C SER A 35 -13.84 -1.87 2.95
N PHE A 36 -14.58 -2.98 3.03
CA PHE A 36 -14.66 -4.02 2.01
C PHE A 36 -15.66 -3.70 0.88
N SER A 37 -16.04 -2.43 0.71
CA SER A 37 -16.83 -2.00 -0.44
C SER A 37 -16.03 -2.23 -1.73
N VAL A 38 -16.62 -2.96 -2.67
CA VAL A 38 -15.97 -3.33 -3.94
C VAL A 38 -15.76 -2.11 -4.84
N ASP A 39 -16.46 -1.01 -4.57
CA ASP A 39 -16.51 0.18 -5.41
C ASP A 39 -15.62 1.33 -4.93
N ASP A 40 -15.04 1.26 -3.73
CA ASP A 40 -14.24 2.34 -3.11
C ASP A 40 -12.73 2.12 -3.26
N TRP A 41 -12.24 1.78 -4.46
CA TRP A 41 -10.81 1.71 -4.74
C TRP A 41 -10.41 2.55 -5.95
N ARG A 42 -9.13 2.94 -5.99
CA ARG A 42 -8.54 3.66 -7.12
C ARG A 42 -7.11 3.17 -7.39
N TRP A 43 -6.64 3.34 -8.62
CA TRP A 43 -5.23 3.17 -8.96
C TRP A 43 -4.49 4.48 -8.74
N ILE A 44 -3.35 4.44 -8.03
CA ILE A 44 -2.38 5.53 -7.97
C ILE A 44 -1.05 5.07 -8.53
N ARG A 45 -0.21 5.98 -9.01
CA ARG A 45 1.14 5.62 -9.42
C ARG A 45 2.00 5.32 -8.20
N LEU A 46 2.74 4.22 -8.23
CA LEU A 46 3.71 3.89 -7.19
C LEU A 46 4.74 5.01 -7.00
N SER A 47 5.16 5.67 -8.09
CA SER A 47 6.09 6.80 -8.00
C SER A 47 5.50 8.08 -7.40
N SER A 48 4.18 8.15 -7.22
CA SER A 48 3.53 9.26 -6.49
C SER A 48 3.46 9.03 -4.98
N VAL A 49 3.83 7.83 -4.51
CA VAL A 49 3.86 7.50 -3.08
C VAL A 49 5.05 8.19 -2.44
N GLN A 50 4.78 9.03 -1.47
CA GLN A 50 5.74 9.80 -0.70
C GLN A 50 6.18 9.01 0.54
N GLU A 51 5.25 8.31 1.18
CA GLU A 51 5.49 7.59 2.42
C GLU A 51 4.66 6.30 2.48
N VAL A 52 5.22 5.28 3.13
CA VAL A 52 4.54 4.03 3.50
C VAL A 52 4.62 3.91 5.01
N GLN A 53 3.48 3.83 5.68
CA GLN A 53 3.44 3.82 7.15
C GLN A 53 2.46 2.77 7.69
N PRO A 54 2.88 1.93 8.65
CA PRO A 54 1.93 1.18 9.44
C PRO A 54 1.18 2.12 10.40
N ARG A 55 -0.15 2.06 10.40
CA ARG A 55 -1.00 2.83 11.32
C ARG A 55 -1.76 1.89 12.25
N ARG A 56 -1.98 2.31 13.49
CA ARG A 56 -2.79 1.56 14.46
C ARG A 56 -4.24 1.58 14.03
N ALA A 57 -4.83 0.40 13.85
CA ALA A 57 -6.24 0.21 13.54
C ALA A 57 -7.01 -0.15 14.81
N ILE A 58 -6.57 -1.19 15.50
CA ILE A 58 -7.13 -1.65 16.78
C ILE A 58 -5.95 -1.87 17.73
N ALA A 59 -5.84 -1.03 18.75
CA ALA A 59 -4.83 -1.17 19.78
C ALA A 59 -5.53 -1.46 21.12
N MET A 60 -5.44 -2.70 21.60
CA MET A 60 -5.93 -3.08 22.93
C MET A 60 -4.73 -3.24 23.87
N GLY A 61 -4.63 -2.35 24.86
CA GLY A 61 -3.52 -2.33 25.83
C GLY A 61 -2.20 -1.82 25.25
N GLU A 62 -1.14 -1.93 26.05
CA GLU A 62 0.18 -1.34 25.75
C GLU A 62 1.09 -2.27 24.94
N ASP A 63 0.74 -3.55 24.80
CA ASP A 63 1.55 -4.56 24.10
C ASP A 63 1.43 -4.43 22.57
N PRO A 64 2.49 -3.97 21.87
CA PRO A 64 2.45 -3.76 20.43
C PRO A 64 2.25 -5.04 19.63
N ALA A 65 2.59 -6.21 20.19
CA ALA A 65 2.41 -7.49 19.52
C ALA A 65 0.93 -7.86 19.33
N LYS A 66 0.03 -7.28 20.14
CA LYS A 66 -1.41 -7.52 20.09
C LYS A 66 -2.16 -6.49 19.26
N TRP A 67 -1.49 -5.44 18.79
CA TRP A 67 -2.14 -4.43 17.97
C TRP A 67 -2.45 -4.96 16.58
N GLN A 68 -3.61 -4.59 16.06
CA GLN A 68 -3.92 -4.73 14.65
C GLN A 68 -3.56 -3.43 13.93
N LEU A 69 -2.72 -3.56 12.92
CA LEU A 69 -2.12 -2.48 12.15
C LEU A 69 -2.66 -2.53 10.72
N MET A 70 -2.81 -1.36 10.13
CA MET A 70 -3.14 -1.17 8.71
C MET A 70 -1.91 -0.61 7.99
N VAL A 71 -1.82 -0.87 6.69
CA VAL A 71 -0.74 -0.31 5.86
C VAL A 71 -1.28 0.88 5.09
N ASN A 72 -0.76 2.06 5.41
CA ASN A 72 -1.13 3.31 4.74
C ASN A 72 -0.03 3.77 3.80
N VAL A 73 -0.45 4.48 2.75
CA VAL A 73 0.44 5.21 1.85
C VAL A 73 0.00 6.66 1.77
N VAL A 74 0.97 7.56 1.68
CA VAL A 74 0.73 8.98 1.42
C VAL A 74 1.08 9.25 -0.04
N ALA A 75 0.14 9.79 -0.80
CA ALA A 75 0.38 10.20 -2.18
C ALA A 75 -0.34 11.52 -2.46
N ASN A 76 0.38 12.48 -3.04
CA ASN A 76 -0.14 13.83 -3.32
C ASN A 76 -0.79 14.50 -2.10
N GLY A 77 -0.20 14.35 -0.91
CA GLY A 77 -0.73 14.91 0.33
C GLY A 77 -2.00 14.24 0.87
N GLN A 78 -2.45 13.13 0.26
CA GLN A 78 -3.60 12.36 0.70
C GLN A 78 -3.17 11.00 1.24
N VAL A 79 -3.83 10.54 2.31
CA VAL A 79 -3.59 9.24 2.93
C VAL A 79 -4.55 8.21 2.32
N TYR A 80 -4.02 7.04 2.02
CA TYR A 80 -4.77 5.90 1.52
C TYR A 80 -4.41 4.63 2.27
N HIS A 81 -5.31 3.64 2.27
CA HIS A 81 -4.98 2.27 2.66
C HIS A 81 -4.46 1.51 1.44
N ALA A 82 -3.32 0.82 1.58
CA ALA A 82 -2.76 0.00 0.51
C ALA A 82 -3.45 -1.36 0.35
N THR A 83 -4.18 -1.78 1.38
CA THR A 83 -4.91 -3.06 1.44
C THR A 83 -6.09 -2.93 2.40
N GLN A 84 -7.09 -3.78 2.23
CA GLN A 84 -8.22 -3.89 3.16
C GLN A 84 -7.89 -4.75 4.39
N ARG A 85 -6.72 -5.41 4.41
CA ARG A 85 -6.31 -6.30 5.50
C ARG A 85 -5.76 -5.54 6.70
N LEU A 86 -6.00 -6.11 7.87
CA LEU A 86 -5.30 -5.78 9.10
C LEU A 86 -4.22 -6.83 9.37
N PHE A 87 -3.13 -6.39 9.99
CA PHE A 87 -1.96 -7.19 10.30
C PHE A 87 -1.72 -7.17 11.81
N LEU A 88 -1.39 -8.32 12.39
CA LEU A 88 -1.13 -8.44 13.82
C LEU A 88 0.34 -8.11 14.13
N GLY A 89 0.59 -7.09 14.96
CA GLY A 89 1.92 -6.71 15.42
C GLY A 89 2.95 -6.63 14.28
N ALA A 90 4.10 -7.29 14.46
CA ALA A 90 5.21 -7.30 13.51
C ALA A 90 4.87 -7.91 12.13
N SER A 91 3.74 -8.61 11.97
CA SER A 91 3.36 -9.13 10.64
C SER A 91 3.08 -8.03 9.61
N VAL A 92 2.89 -6.77 10.04
CA VAL A 92 2.76 -5.61 9.16
C VAL A 92 4.08 -5.23 8.47
N GLU A 93 5.22 -5.67 8.97
CA GLU A 93 6.54 -5.27 8.44
C GLU A 93 6.73 -5.78 7.00
N LYS A 94 6.37 -7.04 6.74
CA LYS A 94 6.46 -7.66 5.40
C LYS A 94 5.75 -6.87 4.30
N PRO A 95 4.46 -6.50 4.42
CA PRO A 95 3.79 -5.70 3.40
C PRO A 95 4.34 -4.28 3.30
N VAL A 96 4.85 -3.70 4.38
CA VAL A 96 5.51 -2.38 4.35
C VAL A 96 6.81 -2.45 3.53
N GLU A 97 7.68 -3.42 3.82
CA GLU A 97 8.94 -3.64 3.08
C GLU A 97 8.70 -3.92 1.59
N ARG A 98 7.68 -4.74 1.29
CA ARG A 98 7.28 -5.00 -0.10
C ARG A 98 6.84 -3.73 -0.81
N LEU A 99 6.01 -2.88 -0.19
CA LEU A 99 5.61 -1.61 -0.78
C LEU A 99 6.79 -0.67 -0.99
N LEU A 100 7.69 -0.55 -0.01
CA LEU A 100 8.90 0.28 -0.15
C LEU A 100 9.78 -0.19 -1.32
N THR A 101 9.91 -1.50 -1.51
CA THR A 101 10.63 -2.08 -2.64
C THR A 101 9.96 -1.74 -3.97
N LEU A 102 8.63 -1.89 -4.07
CA LEU A 102 7.86 -1.56 -5.26
C LEU A 102 7.92 -0.06 -5.61
N VAL A 103 7.79 0.80 -4.61
CA VAL A 103 7.91 2.26 -4.77
C VAL A 103 9.31 2.62 -5.27
N SER A 104 10.36 2.08 -4.65
CA SER A 104 11.75 2.35 -5.04
C SER A 104 12.05 1.91 -6.47
N ALA A 105 11.54 0.74 -6.88
CA ALA A 105 11.68 0.24 -8.24
C ALA A 105 10.95 1.15 -9.25
N ALA A 106 9.71 1.57 -8.94
CA ALA A 106 8.93 2.45 -9.80
C ALA A 106 9.57 3.84 -9.96
N VAL A 107 10.09 4.43 -8.88
CA VAL A 107 10.80 5.72 -8.92
C VAL A 107 12.08 5.61 -9.76
N SER A 108 12.86 4.54 -9.56
CA SER A 108 14.10 4.31 -10.30
C SER A 108 13.86 4.16 -11.80
N GLU A 109 12.81 3.42 -12.19
CA GLU A 109 12.42 3.25 -13.60
C GLU A 109 11.91 4.57 -14.21
N GLU A 110 11.14 5.35 -13.46
CA GLU A 110 10.69 6.67 -13.94
C GLU A 110 11.87 7.63 -14.16
N GLN A 111 12.84 7.65 -13.25
CA GLN A 111 14.06 8.44 -13.41
C GLN A 111 14.88 7.99 -14.61
N ARG A 112 15.03 6.67 -14.81
CA ARG A 112 15.73 6.13 -15.99
C ARG A 112 15.09 6.60 -17.30
N ARG A 113 13.76 6.54 -17.40
CA ARG A 113 13.04 7.00 -18.59
C ARG A 113 13.20 8.51 -18.83
N ARG A 114 13.22 9.32 -17.76
CA ARG A 114 13.44 10.77 -17.87
C ARG A 114 14.84 11.12 -18.38
N MET A 115 15.86 10.30 -18.11
CA MET A 115 17.22 10.53 -18.60
C MET A 115 17.44 10.08 -20.05
N GLN A 116 16.50 9.33 -20.63
CA GLN A 116 16.56 8.83 -22.01
C GLN A 116 15.77 9.70 -23.00
N LEU A 117 15.06 10.70 -22.50
CA LEU A 117 14.30 11.71 -23.25
C LEU A 117 15.13 13.00 -23.36
#